data_AF-A0A2V7ZQ98-F1
#
_entry.id   AF-A0A2V7ZQ98-F1
#
_cell.length_a   1.000
_cell.length_b   1.000
_cell.length_c   1.000
_cell.angle_alpha   90.00
_cell.angle_beta   90.00
_cell.angle_gamma   90.00
#
_symmetry.space_group_name_H-M   'P 1'
#
loop_
_entity.id
_entity.type
_entity.pdbx_description
1 polymer ?
#
loop_
_entity_poly.entity_id
_entity_poly.type
_entity_poly.pdbx_seq_one_letter_code
_entity_poly.pdbx_strand_id
1 'polypeptide(L)'
;RARAEHVDDRCEFLQCDAAELSFEQPFDVILCVTVLQHILDPDRMQMALDRMSAHLAPGGRIVLLEAAPAWSDARCNTSVFTARDERTFHEAFARAGLGCTAIH
;
A
#
# COMPACT_ATOMS: atom_id res chain seq x y z
N ARG A 1 18.86 -10.58 -8.46
CA ARG A 1 19.33 -9.80 -7.30
C ARG A 1 19.29 -10.62 -6.02
N ALA A 2 18.15 -11.19 -5.61
CA ALA A 2 18.03 -12.06 -4.43
C ALA A 2 19.12 -13.17 -4.31
N ARG A 3 19.39 -13.92 -5.39
CA ARG A 3 20.47 -14.94 -5.41
C ARG A 3 21.87 -14.37 -5.20
N ALA A 4 22.14 -13.16 -5.71
CA ALA A 4 23.43 -12.50 -5.53
C ALA A 4 23.60 -11.93 -4.11
N GLU A 5 22.49 -11.69 -3.41
CA GLU A 5 22.44 -11.23 -2.02
C GLU A 5 22.20 -12.41 -1.03
N HIS A 6 22.14 -13.65 -1.52
CA HIS A 6 21.91 -14.89 -0.75
C HIS A 6 20.66 -14.85 0.14
N VAL A 7 19.56 -14.31 -0.38
CA VAL A 7 18.25 -14.27 0.29
C VAL A 7 17.16 -15.01 -0.47
N ASP A 8 17.51 -15.69 -1.57
CA ASP A 8 16.55 -16.36 -2.44
C ASP A 8 15.81 -17.53 -1.79
N ASP A 9 16.36 -18.11 -0.72
CA ASP A 9 15.72 -19.15 0.09
C ASP A 9 14.62 -18.61 1.03
N ARG A 10 14.56 -17.29 1.23
CA ARG A 10 13.58 -16.59 2.09
C ARG A 10 12.77 -15.53 1.33
N CYS A 11 12.82 -15.55 -0.01
CA CYS A 11 12.05 -14.65 -0.86
C CYS A 11 11.11 -15.44 -1.75
N GLU A 12 9.81 -15.17 -1.63
CA GLU A 12 8.79 -15.67 -2.54
C GLU A 12 8.23 -14.51 -3.37
N PHE A 13 7.94 -14.78 -4.65
CA PHE A 13 7.33 -13.82 -5.56
C PHE A 13 6.00 -14.35 -6.04
N LEU A 14 4.95 -13.55 -5.85
CA LEU A 14 3.61 -13.83 -6.32
C LEU A 14 3.16 -12.72 -7.28
N GLN A 15 2.59 -13.13 -8.41
CA GLN A 15 1.86 -12.22 -9.28
C GLN A 15 0.39 -12.22 -8.88
N CYS A 16 -0.11 -11.08 -8.43
CA CYS A 16 -1.49 -10.90 -7.99
C CYS A 16 -1.93 -9.44 -8.13
N ASP A 17 -3.24 -9.22 -8.19
CA ASP A 17 -3.81 -7.88 -8.02
C ASP A 17 -3.86 -7.56 -6.51
N ALA A 18 -3.35 -6.40 -6.12
CA ALA A 18 -3.35 -5.94 -4.73
C ALA A 18 -4.76 -5.81 -4.14
N ALA A 19 -5.78 -5.53 -4.95
CA ALA A 19 -7.18 -5.46 -4.52
C ALA A 19 -7.80 -6.84 -4.22
N GLU A 20 -7.10 -7.92 -4.59
CA GLU A 20 -7.57 -9.30 -4.49
C GLU A 20 -6.60 -10.20 -3.68
N LEU A 21 -5.69 -9.59 -2.89
CA LEU A 21 -4.75 -10.34 -2.05
C LEU A 21 -5.48 -11.29 -1.10
N SER A 22 -4.94 -12.50 -1.00
CA SER A 22 -5.45 -13.58 -0.15
C SER A 22 -4.30 -14.50 0.22
N PHE A 23 -3.45 -14.07 1.16
CA PHE A 23 -2.41 -14.91 1.74
C PHE A 23 -2.98 -15.74 2.90
N GLU A 24 -2.49 -16.96 3.06
CA GLU A 24 -2.92 -17.85 4.15
C GLU A 24 -2.45 -17.39 5.53
N GLN A 25 -1.38 -16.58 5.57
CA GLN A 25 -0.71 -16.14 6.78
C GLN A 25 -0.63 -14.62 6.88
N PRO A 26 -0.70 -14.06 8.09
CA PRO A 26 -0.52 -12.63 8.31
C PRO A 26 0.96 -12.23 8.29
N PHE A 27 1.22 -10.93 8.17
CA PHE A 27 2.54 -10.32 8.15
C PHE A 27 2.70 -9.31 9.30
N ASP A 28 3.86 -9.32 9.94
CA ASP A 28 4.22 -8.29 10.94
C ASP A 28 4.45 -6.92 10.29
N VAL A 29 4.97 -6.92 9.06
CA VAL A 29 5.27 -5.70 8.29
C VAL A 29 4.86 -5.89 6.84
N ILE A 30 4.14 -4.91 6.30
CA ILE A 30 3.83 -4.80 4.87
C ILE A 30 4.49 -3.51 4.36
N LEU A 31 5.31 -3.64 3.32
CA LEU A 31 5.92 -2.51 2.63
C LEU A 31 5.11 -2.19 1.37
N CYS A 32 4.45 -1.05 1.34
CA CYS A 32 3.69 -0.57 0.19
C CYS A 32 4.41 0.66 -0.37
N VAL A 33 5.25 0.45 -1.38
CA VAL A 33 6.16 1.47 -1.89
C VAL A 33 5.80 1.81 -3.32
N THR A 34 5.27 3.01 -3.52
CA THR A 34 4.88 3.57 -4.83
C THR A 34 3.91 2.64 -5.57
N VAL A 35 2.83 2.21 -4.90
CA VAL A 35 1.85 1.25 -5.45
C VAL A 35 0.47 1.89 -5.60
N LEU A 36 -0.07 2.47 -4.52
CA LEU A 36 -1.45 2.94 -4.49
C LEU A 36 -1.69 4.10 -5.46
N GLN A 37 -0.69 4.94 -5.68
CA GLN A 37 -0.71 6.00 -6.70
C GLN A 37 -0.94 5.49 -8.13
N HIS A 38 -0.70 4.20 -8.42
CA HIS A 38 -0.93 3.58 -9.73
C HIS A 38 -2.28 2.86 -9.85
N ILE A 39 -3.00 2.66 -8.74
CA ILE A 39 -4.37 2.14 -8.76
C ILE A 39 -5.31 3.32 -8.93
N LEU A 40 -5.73 3.59 -10.16
CA LEU A 40 -6.45 4.83 -10.50
C LEU A 40 -7.90 4.85 -10.00
N ASP A 41 -8.53 3.67 -9.97
CA ASP A 41 -9.86 3.49 -9.41
C ASP A 41 -9.79 3.62 -7.88
N PRO A 42 -10.46 4.62 -7.27
CA PRO A 42 -10.42 4.84 -5.83
C PRO A 42 -11.00 3.67 -5.03
N ASP A 43 -12.00 2.96 -5.56
CA ASP A 43 -12.60 1.82 -4.87
C ASP A 43 -11.65 0.62 -4.89
N ARG A 44 -10.95 0.37 -6.02
CA ARG A 44 -9.90 -0.65 -6.06
C ARG A 44 -8.70 -0.29 -5.16
N MET A 45 -8.35 0.99 -5.08
CA MET A 45 -7.29 1.45 -4.16
C MET A 45 -7.68 1.21 -2.70
N GLN A 46 -8.92 1.50 -2.33
CA GLN A 46 -9.43 1.18 -0.99
C GLN A 46 -9.43 -0.34 -0.75
N MET A 47 -9.92 -1.13 -1.70
CA MET A 47 -9.91 -2.60 -1.59
C MET A 47 -8.49 -3.13 -1.39
N ALA A 48 -7.49 -2.60 -2.09
CA ALA A 48 -6.10 -3.00 -1.89
C ALA A 48 -5.61 -2.71 -0.47
N LEU A 49 -5.96 -1.54 0.08
CA LEU A 49 -5.63 -1.19 1.46
C LEU A 49 -6.37 -2.07 2.48
N ASP A 50 -7.66 -2.35 2.25
CA ASP A 50 -8.47 -3.23 3.10
C ASP A 50 -7.89 -4.65 3.12
N ARG A 51 -7.47 -5.16 1.95
CA ARG A 51 -6.78 -6.45 1.84
C ARG A 51 -5.45 -6.42 2.58
N MET A 52 -4.60 -5.41 2.39
CA MET A 52 -3.35 -5.30 3.15
C MET A 52 -3.59 -5.28 4.66
N SER A 53 -4.56 -4.48 5.12
CA SER A 53 -4.95 -4.40 6.54
C SER A 53 -5.38 -5.76 7.09
N ALA A 54 -6.19 -6.51 6.34
CA ALA A 54 -6.66 -7.84 6.74
C ALA A 54 -5.53 -8.89 6.89
N HIS A 55 -4.39 -8.67 6.23
CA HIS A 55 -3.21 -9.54 6.34
C HIS A 55 -2.18 -9.03 7.35
N LEU A 56 -2.49 -8.01 8.16
CA LEU A 56 -1.60 -7.62 9.26
C LEU A 56 -1.78 -8.56 10.45
N ALA A 57 -0.65 -9.00 11.01
CA ALA A 57 -0.65 -9.62 12.33
C ALA A 57 -1.07 -8.60 13.41
N PRO A 58 -1.57 -9.03 14.57
CA PRO A 58 -1.85 -8.13 15.69
C PRO A 58 -0.62 -7.28 16.06
N GLY A 59 -0.76 -5.95 16.00
CA GLY A 59 0.34 -5.00 16.24
C GLY A 59 1.29 -4.80 15.05
N GLY A 60 1.03 -5.46 13.92
CA GLY A 60 1.76 -5.29 12.67
C GLY A 60 1.57 -3.89 12.07
N ARG A 61 2.43 -3.54 11.10
CA ARG A 61 2.45 -2.21 10.49
C ARG A 61 2.53 -2.25 8.97
N ILE A 62 1.88 -1.27 8.35
CA ILE A 62 2.12 -0.91 6.95
C ILE A 62 3.06 0.30 6.93
N VAL A 63 4.11 0.21 6.12
CA VAL A 63 4.93 1.36 5.74
C VAL A 63 4.51 1.76 4.33
N LEU A 64 3.87 2.93 4.22
CA LEU A 64 3.43 3.49 2.96
C LEU A 64 4.42 4.57 2.50
N LEU A 65 4.94 4.44 1.28
CA LEU A 65 5.73 5.47 0.62
C LEU A 65 5.06 5.84 -0.70
N GLU A 66 4.44 7.01 -0.77
CA GLU A 66 3.66 7.49 -1.93
C GLU A 66 3.93 8.97 -2.17
N ALA A 67 3.58 9.44 -3.37
CA ALA A 67 3.47 10.88 -3.62
C ALA A 67 2.22 11.44 -2.92
N ALA A 68 2.43 12.15 -1.81
CA ALA A 68 1.38 12.79 -1.01
C ALA A 68 1.57 14.33 -0.97
N PRO A 69 1.23 15.07 -2.03
CA PRO A 69 1.34 16.53 -2.01
C PRO A 69 0.44 17.15 -0.94
N ALA A 70 0.84 18.32 -0.42
CA ALA A 70 0.08 19.05 0.61
C ALA A 70 -1.32 19.50 0.14
N TRP A 71 -1.56 19.54 -1.17
CA TRP A 71 -2.87 19.78 -1.77
C TRP A 71 -3.04 18.94 -3.03
N SER A 72 -4.29 18.58 -3.32
CA SER A 72 -4.65 17.91 -4.57
C SER A 72 -4.53 18.86 -5.76
N ASP A 73 -3.85 18.40 -6.82
CA ASP A 73 -3.71 19.11 -8.09
C ASP A 73 -3.80 18.11 -9.25
N ALA A 74 -4.88 18.21 -10.02
CA ALA A 74 -5.12 17.29 -11.14
C ALA A 74 -4.03 17.35 -12.22
N ARG A 75 -3.21 18.42 -12.28
CA ARG A 75 -2.08 18.53 -13.21
C ARG A 75 -0.95 17.54 -12.89
N CYS A 76 -0.90 17.03 -11.66
CA CYS A 76 0.04 15.98 -11.26
C CYS A 76 -0.40 14.58 -11.70
N ASN A 77 -1.65 14.43 -12.16
CA ASN A 77 -2.18 13.14 -12.58
C ASN A 77 -1.78 12.83 -14.02
N THR A 78 -1.56 11.54 -14.30
CA THR A 78 -1.29 11.01 -15.63
C THR A 78 -2.20 9.82 -15.91
N SER A 79 -2.11 9.23 -17.10
CA SER A 79 -2.86 8.02 -17.45
C SER A 79 -2.50 6.78 -16.63
N VAL A 80 -1.46 6.84 -15.79
CA VAL A 80 -0.97 5.71 -14.98
C VAL A 80 -0.69 6.12 -13.54
N PHE A 81 -1.04 7.34 -13.14
CA PHE A 81 -0.71 7.86 -11.81
C PHE A 81 -1.73 8.90 -11.36
N THR A 82 -2.18 8.79 -10.12
CA THR A 82 -3.00 9.79 -9.45
C THR A 82 -2.29 10.24 -8.17
N ALA A 83 -1.91 11.52 -8.12
CA ALA A 83 -1.42 12.14 -6.89
C ALA A 83 -2.60 12.33 -5.93
N ARG A 84 -2.43 11.91 -4.68
CA ARG A 84 -3.46 12.02 -3.64
C ARG A 84 -2.86 12.77 -2.48
N ASP A 85 -3.60 13.74 -1.94
CA ASP A 85 -3.12 14.48 -0.78
C ASP A 85 -3.08 13.59 0.48
N GLU A 86 -2.38 14.09 1.49
CA GLU A 86 -2.23 13.41 2.78
C GLU A 86 -3.59 13.04 3.40
N ARG A 87 -4.57 13.94 3.29
CA ARG A 87 -5.92 13.76 3.83
C ARG A 87 -6.60 12.52 3.24
N THR A 88 -6.47 12.32 1.92
CA THR A 88 -7.04 11.17 1.23
C THR A 88 -6.51 9.86 1.82
N PHE A 89 -5.22 9.78 2.14
CA PHE A 89 -4.64 8.60 2.76
C PHE A 89 -5.12 8.39 4.19
N HIS A 90 -5.20 9.44 5.00
CA HIS A 90 -5.74 9.34 6.37
C HIS A 90 -7.18 8.82 6.39
N GLU A 91 -8.04 9.31 5.48
CA GLU A 91 -9.42 8.84 5.35
C GLU A 91 -9.46 7.35 4.92
N ALA A 92 -8.60 6.96 3.97
CA ALA A 92 -8.50 5.56 3.54
C ALA A 92 -8.00 4.63 4.65
N PHE A 93 -7.01 5.06 5.45
CA PHE A 93 -6.52 4.32 6.62
C PHE A 93 -7.61 4.11 7.64
N ALA A 94 -8.34 5.17 8.00
CA ALA A 94 -9.43 5.09 8.97
C ALA A 94 -10.52 4.11 8.51
N ARG A 95 -10.86 4.11 7.21
CA ARG A 95 -11.82 3.15 6.62
C ARG A 95 -11.33 1.70 6.70
N ALA A 96 -10.03 1.48 6.53
CA ALA A 96 -9.40 0.16 6.64
C ALA A 96 -9.13 -0.28 8.10
N GLY A 97 -9.56 0.50 9.10
CA GLY A 97 -9.33 0.22 10.52
C GLY A 97 -7.89 0.49 10.99
N LEU A 98 -7.13 1.27 10.21
CA LEU A 98 -5.73 1.60 10.48
C LEU A 98 -5.60 2.99 11.13
N GLY A 99 -4.62 3.14 12.02
CA GLY A 99 -4.21 4.42 12.58
C GLY A 99 -2.82 4.83 12.08
N CYS A 100 -2.66 6.08 11.65
CA CYS A 100 -1.35 6.63 11.32
C CYS A 100 -0.56 6.94 12.59
N THR A 101 0.67 6.40 12.70
CA THR A 101 1.51 6.55 13.90
C THR A 101 2.72 7.47 13.71
N ALA A 102 3.16 7.70 12.47
CA ALA A 102 4.26 8.59 12.12
C ALA A 102 4.16 9.01 10.64
N ILE A 103 4.68 10.20 10.32
CA ILE A 103 4.84 10.75 8.97
C ILE A 103 6.25 11.34 8.90
N HIS A 104 6.94 11.15 7.77
CA HIS A 104 8.34 11.54 7.56
C HIS A 104 8.52 12.35 6.29
#